data_AF-A0A661KC02-F1
#
_entry.id   AF-A0A661KC02-F1
#
_cell.length_a   1.000
_cell.length_b   1.000
_cell.length_c   1.000
_cell.angle_alpha   90.00
_cell.angle_beta   90.00
_cell.angle_gamma   90.00
#
_symmetry.space_group_name_H-M   'P 1'
#
loop_
_entity.id
_entity.type
_entity.pdbx_description
1 polymer ?
#
loop_
_entity_poly.entity_id
_entity_poly.type
_entity_poly.pdbx_seq_one_letter_code
_entity_poly.pdbx_strand_id
1 'polypeptide(L)' 'MNQAICEAIRNRAVLEFYYDGQNRIVEPHAHGLSTAGNSVLRCYQIGGGSNSGQVPAWKMMTVSKI' A
#
# COMPACT_ATOMS: atom_id res chain seq x y z
N MET A 1 3.92 -2.90 -13.94
CA MET A 1 4.28 -3.49 -12.63
C MET A 1 5.30 -2.57 -11.98
N ASN A 2 5.09 -2.10 -10.76
CA ASN A 2 6.01 -1.21 -10.05
C ASN A 2 7.14 -2.05 -9.41
N GLN A 3 8.37 -1.86 -9.89
CA GLN A 3 9.53 -2.65 -9.46
C GLN A 3 9.86 -2.46 -7.98
N ALA A 4 9.81 -1.22 -7.47
CA ALA A 4 10.10 -0.92 -6.07
C ALA A 4 9.13 -1.63 -5.11
N ILE A 5 7.83 -1.65 -5.44
CA ILE A 5 6.84 -2.39 -4.65
C ILE A 5 7.11 -3.90 -4.70
N CYS A 6 7.43 -4.44 -5.87
CA CYS A 6 7.77 -5.86 -5.99
C CYS A 6 9.04 -6.24 -5.22
N GLU A 7 10.04 -5.35 -5.17
CA GLU A 7 11.25 -5.54 -4.36
C GLU A 7 10.94 -5.47 -2.87
N ALA A 8 10.11 -4.52 -2.44
CA ALA A 8 9.69 -4.43 -1.05
C ALA A 8 8.93 -5.67 -0.58
N ILE A 9 8.04 -6.23 -1.41
CA ILE A 9 7.37 -7.50 -1.12
C ILE A 9 8.40 -8.64 -0.98
N ARG A 10 9.31 -8.77 -1.95
CA ARG A 10 10.35 -9.82 -1.95
C ARG A 10 11.24 -9.74 -0.71
N ASN A 11 11.61 -8.53 -0.31
CA ASN A 11 12.49 -8.27 0.82
C ASN A 11 11.75 -8.17 2.15
N ARG A 12 10.42 -8.32 2.18
CA ARG A 12 9.56 -8.09 3.35
C ARG A 12 9.83 -6.72 4.01
N ALA A 13 10.09 -5.71 3.18
CA ALA A 13 10.37 -4.36 3.62
C ALA A 13 9.07 -3.60 3.84
N VAL A 14 9.02 -2.80 4.91
CA VAL A 14 7.95 -1.83 5.16
C VAL A 14 8.06 -0.68 4.16
N LEU A 15 6.93 -0.22 3.66
CA LEU A 15 6.82 0.96 2.81
C LEU A 15 6.21 2.12 3.59
N GLU A 16 6.75 3.31 3.37
CA GLU A 16 6.23 4.57 3.88
C GLU A 16 5.94 5.52 2.71
N PHE A 17 4.72 6.07 2.67
CA PHE A 17 4.28 6.96 1.60
C PHE A 17 3.06 7.81 1.99
N TYR A 18 2.82 8.88 1.24
CA TYR A 18 1.60 9.68 1.39
C TYR A 18 0.46 9.11 0.56
N TYR A 19 -0.73 9.07 1.14
CA TYR A 19 -1.94 8.64 0.46
C TYR A 19 -3.14 9.41 1.01
N ASP A 20 -3.84 10.12 0.13
CA ASP A 20 -4.98 10.98 0.50
C ASP A 20 -4.67 11.95 1.64
N GLY A 21 -3.55 12.67 1.51
CA GLY A 21 -3.13 13.74 2.43
C GLY A 21 -2.55 13.27 3.75
N GLN A 22 -2.33 11.97 3.93
CA GLN A 22 -1.82 11.41 5.17
C GLN A 22 -0.72 10.39 4.91
N ASN A 23 0.23 10.29 5.83
CA ASN A 23 1.29 9.28 5.78
C ASN A 23 0.72 7.87 6.05
N ARG A 24 1.30 6.85 5.41
CA ARG A 24 0.98 5.43 5.54
C ARG A 24 2.26 4.66 5.79
N ILE A 25 2.26 3.79 6.80
CA ILE A 25 3.34 2.85 7.06
C ILE A 25 2.74 1.45 6.93
N VAL A 26 3.17 0.70 5.91
CA VAL A 26 2.49 -0.54 5.49
C VAL A 26 3.47 -1.66 5.18
N GLU A 27 3.05 -2.89 5.46
CA GLU A 27 3.68 -4.12 4.99
C GLU A 27 3.05 -4.50 3.65
N PRO A 28 3.78 -4.48 2.52
CA PRO A 28 3.23 -4.83 1.22
C PRO A 28 3.17 -6.36 1.06
N HIS A 29 2.03 -6.88 0.53
CA HIS A 29 1.83 -8.32 0.35
C HIS A 29 1.58 -8.73 -1.10
N ALA A 30 0.88 -7.91 -1.89
CA ALA A 30 0.65 -8.21 -3.29
C ALA A 30 0.48 -6.92 -4.12
N HIS A 31 1.02 -6.93 -5.33
CA HIS A 31 0.90 -5.84 -6.28
C HIS A 31 0.46 -6.37 -7.65
N GLY A 32 -0.47 -5.68 -8.29
CA GLY A 32 -1.03 -6.12 -9.56
C GLY A 32 -2.08 -5.16 -10.09
N LEU A 33 -2.94 -5.68 -10.96
CA LEU A 33 -4.08 -4.95 -11.52
C LEU A 33 -5.36 -5.39 -10.81
N SER A 34 -6.24 -4.44 -10.51
CA SER A 34 -7.61 -4.74 -10.12
C SER A 34 -8.42 -5.22 -11.33
N THR A 35 -9.63 -5.70 -11.09
CA THR A 35 -10.58 -6.08 -12.17
C THR A 35 -10.90 -4.91 -13.10
N ALA A 36 -10.80 -3.66 -12.62
CA ALA A 36 -10.97 -2.45 -13.41
C ALA A 36 -9.68 -1.99 -14.14
N GLY A 37 -8.60 -2.78 -14.09
CA GLY A 37 -7.32 -2.45 -14.74
C GLY A 37 -6.45 -1.44 -13.99
N ASN A 38 -6.83 -1.02 -12.78
CA ASN A 38 -6.03 -0.09 -11.99
C ASN A 38 -4.89 -0.81 -11.28
N SER A 39 -3.70 -0.22 -11.28
CA SER A 39 -2.58 -0.75 -10.49
C SER A 39 -2.84 -0.56 -8.99
N VAL A 40 -2.78 -1.65 -8.23
CA VAL A 40 -3.13 -1.67 -6.80
C VAL A 40 -2.06 -2.37 -5.97
N LEU A 41 -2.00 -1.98 -4.69
CA LEU A 41 -1.19 -2.60 -3.65
C LEU A 41 -2.11 -3.10 -2.53
N ARG A 42 -2.09 -4.42 -2.28
CA ARG A 42 -2.64 -5.02 -1.06
C ARG A 42 -1.57 -5.02 0.03
N CYS A 43 -1.87 -4.39 1.15
CA CYS A 43 -0.93 -4.21 2.24
C CYS A 43 -1.62 -4.30 3.61
N TYR A 44 -0.84 -4.59 4.64
CA TYR A 44 -1.29 -4.46 6.03
C TYR A 44 -0.71 -3.16 6.59
N GLN A 45 -1.58 -2.20 6.90
CA GLN A 45 -1.15 -0.94 7.47
C GLN A 45 -0.87 -1.13 8.95
N ILE A 46 0.35 -0.79 9.37
CA ILE A 46 0.85 -0.95 10.74
C ILE A 46 1.05 0.38 11.46
N GLY A 47 1.06 1.50 10.73
CA GLY A 47 1.24 2.84 11.30
C GLY A 47 0.81 3.96 10.35
N GLY A 48 1.06 5.20 10.77
CA GLY A 48 0.64 6.41 10.06
C GLY A 48 -0.84 6.76 10.27
N GLY A 49 -1.36 7.68 9.46
CA GLY A 49 -2.75 8.11 9.52
C GLY A 49 -3.70 7.16 8.79
N SER A 50 -5.00 7.28 9.02
CA SER A 50 -6.04 6.74 8.14
C SER A 50 -7.26 7.68 8.17
N ASN A 51 -7.79 8.04 6.99
CA ASN A 51 -8.97 8.93 6.90
C ASN A 51 -10.28 8.23 7.32
N SER A 52 -10.37 6.90 7.21
CA SER A 52 -11.64 6.17 7.22
C SER A 52 -11.70 4.99 8.19
N GLY A 53 -10.71 4.83 9.07
CA GLY A 53 -10.75 3.70 10.01
C GLY A 53 -9.47 3.50 10.81
N GLN A 54 -9.49 2.43 11.60
CA GLN A 54 -8.43 2.08 12.55
C GLN A 54 -7.15 1.58 11.87
N VAL A 55 -6.04 1.74 12.58
CA VAL A 55 -4.72 1.18 12.31
C VAL A 55 -4.34 0.35 13.54
N PRO A 56 -3.92 -0.93 13.40
CA PRO A 56 -3.56 -1.61 12.16
C PRO A 56 -4.75 -2.25 11.43
N ALA A 57 -4.68 -2.35 10.09
CA ALA A 57 -5.71 -2.97 9.27
C ALA A 57 -5.23 -3.33 7.85
N TRP A 58 -5.87 -4.31 7.22
CA TRP A 58 -5.70 -4.58 5.79
C TRP A 58 -6.22 -3.42 4.95
N LYS A 59 -5.43 -2.99 3.97
CA LYS A 59 -5.77 -1.91 3.04
C LYS A 59 -5.50 -2.32 1.60
N MET A 60 -6.24 -1.69 0.69
CA MET A 60 -5.99 -1.74 -0.74
C MET A 60 -5.76 -0.31 -1.23
N MET A 61 -4.57 -0.02 -1.75
CA MET A 61 -4.16 1.31 -2.19
C MET A 61 -4.07 1.34 -3.72
N THR A 62 -4.55 2.42 -4.33
CA THR A 62 -4.35 2.69 -5.75
C THR A 62 -2.95 3.27 -5.96
N VAL A 63 -2.12 2.60 -6.74
CA VAL A 63 -0.68 2.91 -6.84
C VAL A 63 -0.42 4.27 -7.49
N SER A 64 -1.32 4.77 -8.35
CA SER A 64 -1.21 6.11 -8.92
C SER A 64 -1.45 7.25 -7.94
N LYS A 65 -1.84 6.95 -6.69
CA LYS A 65 -2.04 7.94 -5.61
C LYS A 65 -0.94 7.90 -4.54
N ILE A 66 0.06 7.04 -4.75
CA ILE A 66 1.25 6.86 -3.90
C ILE A 66 2.37 7.73 -4.43
#